data_AF-A0A534MBB2-F1
#
_entry.id   AF-A0A534MBB2-F1
#
_cell.length_a   1.000
_cell.length_b   1.000
_cell.length_c   1.000
_cell.angle_alpha   90.00
_cell.angle_beta   90.00
_cell.angle_gamma   90.00
#
_symmetry.space_group_name_H-M   'P 1'
#
loop_
_entity.id
_entity.type
_entity.pdbx_description
1 polymer ?
#
loop_
_entity_poly.entity_id
_entity_poly.type
_entity_poly.pdbx_seq_one_letter_code
_entity_poly.pdbx_strand_id
1 'polypeptide(L)'
;ERSKDGQYDIVVEGRRRFRILSLDRSRSYLRADVEFLEDPRGPDAASMAEAVARLVAGVVQALEARGHVIIDETWNQLDPRSLSYHVAASLPATDDVRQELLEILDVASRLRREAELLMSIHRIGVEAGAA
;
A
#
# COMPACT_ATOMS: atom_id res chain seq x y z
N GLU A 1 -1.84 -15.89 -19.77
CA GLU A 1 -2.08 -16.94 -20.78
C GLU A 1 -3.59 -17.04 -21.04
N ARG A 2 -4.05 -17.53 -22.20
CA ARG A 2 -5.50 -17.68 -22.44
C ARG A 2 -5.92 -19.08 -22.02
N SER A 3 -6.82 -19.19 -21.05
CA SER A 3 -7.38 -20.48 -20.63
C SER A 3 -8.28 -21.07 -21.73
N LYS A 4 -8.54 -22.38 -21.66
CA LYS A 4 -9.43 -23.08 -22.61
C LYS A 4 -10.85 -22.52 -22.61
N ASP A 5 -11.27 -21.86 -21.53
CA ASP A 5 -12.58 -21.24 -21.36
C ASP A 5 -12.62 -19.78 -21.83
N GLY A 6 -11.52 -19.28 -22.43
CA GLY A 6 -11.42 -17.94 -22.98
C GLY A 6 -11.12 -16.84 -21.96
N GLN A 7 -10.82 -17.19 -20.70
CA GLN A 7 -10.34 -16.26 -19.68
C GLN A 7 -8.86 -15.94 -19.88
N TYR A 8 -8.42 -14.79 -19.38
CA TYR A 8 -7.03 -14.36 -19.47
C TYR A 8 -6.46 -14.15 -18.08
N ASP A 9 -5.29 -14.72 -17.83
CA ASP A 9 -4.46 -14.33 -16.70
C ASP A 9 -3.64 -13.11 -17.11
N ILE A 10 -3.94 -11.98 -16.48
CA ILE A 10 -3.30 -10.68 -16.74
C ILE A 10 -2.48 -10.29 -15.51
N VAL A 11 -1.19 -10.06 -15.73
CA VAL A 11 -0.30 -9.46 -14.75
C VAL A 11 -0.27 -7.96 -15.00
N VAL A 12 -0.53 -7.17 -13.95
CA VAL A 12 -0.57 -5.70 -14.03
C VAL A 12 0.40 -5.09 -13.04
N GLU A 13 0.89 -3.90 -13.39
CA GLU A 13 1.72 -3.08 -12.52
C GLU A 13 1.13 -1.67 -12.48
N GLY A 14 0.80 -1.17 -11.28
CA GLY A 14 0.36 0.20 -11.09
C GLY A 14 1.50 1.19 -11.39
N ARG A 15 1.20 2.28 -12.12
CA ARG A 15 2.23 3.25 -12.55
C ARG A 15 2.05 4.64 -11.95
N ARG A 16 0.94 5.30 -12.30
CA ARG A 16 0.64 6.67 -11.89
C ARG A 16 -0.75 6.72 -11.27
N ARG A 17 -0.86 7.53 -10.22
CA ARG A 17 -2.16 7.89 -9.65
C ARG A 17 -2.89 8.82 -10.60
N PHE A 18 -4.20 8.70 -10.62
CA PHE A 18 -5.05 9.55 -11.42
C PHE A 18 -6.38 9.76 -10.72
N ARG A 19 -7.05 10.86 -11.05
CA ARG A 19 -8.43 11.14 -10.68
C ARG A 19 -9.30 10.95 -11.90
N ILE A 20 -10.42 10.24 -11.73
CA ILE A 20 -11.45 10.13 -12.78
C ILE A 20 -12.21 11.45 -12.84
N LEU A 21 -12.24 12.08 -14.02
CA LEU A 21 -13.00 13.30 -14.27
C LEU A 21 -14.39 12.99 -14.82
N SER A 22 -14.48 11.99 -15.69
CA SER A 22 -15.72 11.58 -16.33
C SER A 22 -15.67 10.07 -16.65
N LEU A 23 -16.84 9.44 -16.80
CA LEU A 23 -16.96 8.06 -17.25
C LEU A 23 -17.78 8.00 -18.55
N ASP A 24 -17.20 7.39 -19.58
CA ASP A 24 -17.88 7.04 -20.81
C ASP A 24 -18.32 5.56 -20.77
N ARG A 25 -19.63 5.36 -20.86
CA ARG A 25 -20.31 4.05 -20.81
C ARG A 25 -20.89 3.64 -22.17
N SER A 26 -20.48 4.28 -23.27
CA SER A 26 -21.00 4.01 -24.62
C SER A 26 -20.57 2.66 -25.22
N ARG A 27 -19.63 1.96 -24.58
CA ARG A 27 -19.08 0.67 -25.03
C ARG A 27 -19.33 -0.41 -23.98
N SER A 28 -19.08 -1.67 -24.37
CA SER A 28 -19.14 -2.84 -23.48
C SER A 28 -18.06 -2.84 -22.37
N TYR A 29 -17.18 -1.84 -22.35
CA TYR A 29 -16.16 -1.61 -21.34
C TYR A 29 -16.14 -0.13 -20.96
N LEU A 30 -15.76 0.16 -19.72
CA LEU A 30 -15.67 1.53 -19.22
C LEU A 30 -14.47 2.25 -19.84
N ARG A 31 -14.68 3.51 -20.18
CA ARG A 31 -13.61 4.47 -20.47
C ARG A 31 -13.76 5.67 -19.55
N ALA A 32 -12.65 6.35 -19.27
CA ALA A 32 -12.64 7.49 -18.37
C ALA A 32 -11.73 8.58 -18.93
N ASP A 33 -12.15 9.83 -18.79
CA ASP A 33 -11.22 10.95 -18.82
C ASP A 33 -10.56 11.04 -17.45
N VAL A 34 -9.23 11.18 -17.43
CA VAL A 34 -8.46 11.16 -16.19
C VAL A 34 -7.49 12.32 -16.11
N GLU A 35 -7.30 12.82 -14.90
CA GLU A 35 -6.23 13.75 -14.54
C GLU A 35 -5.13 12.94 -13.84
N PHE A 36 -3.90 12.97 -14.37
CA PHE A 36 -2.77 12.35 -13.68
C PHE A 36 -2.34 13.22 -12.51
N LEU A 37 -2.14 12.59 -11.35
CA LEU A 37 -1.72 13.27 -10.13
C LEU A 37 -0.21 13.21 -9.99
N GLU A 38 0.38 14.32 -9.54
CA GLU A 38 1.76 14.31 -9.05
C GLU A 38 1.84 13.55 -7.72
N ASP A 39 3.04 13.05 -7.41
CA ASP A 39 3.31 12.33 -6.17
C ASP A 39 4.59 12.86 -5.53
N PRO A 40 4.60 14.15 -5.11
CA PRO A 40 5.76 14.77 -4.52
C PRO A 40 6.16 14.05 -3.23
N ARG A 41 7.45 14.09 -2.89
CA ARG A 41 7.94 13.45 -1.66
C ARG A 41 7.31 14.08 -0.40
N GLY A 42 7.14 15.40 -0.38
CA GLY A 42 6.76 16.13 0.83
C GLY A 42 7.94 16.30 1.81
N PRO A 43 7.77 17.13 2.85
CA PRO A 43 8.80 17.32 3.89
C PRO A 43 8.99 16.02 4.68
N ASP A 44 10.22 15.74 5.08
CA ASP A 44 10.54 14.62 5.99
C ASP A 44 10.24 13.20 5.45
N ALA A 45 10.02 13.04 4.15
CA ALA A 45 9.72 11.73 3.54
C ALA A 45 10.76 10.66 3.88
N ALA A 46 12.04 11.02 3.93
CA ALA A 46 13.13 10.11 4.25
C ALA A 46 13.06 9.63 5.72
N SER A 47 12.88 10.54 6.67
CA SER A 47 12.81 10.18 8.09
C SER A 47 11.52 9.42 8.41
N MET A 48 10.41 9.74 7.74
CA MET A 48 9.17 8.96 7.83
C MET A 48 9.35 7.55 7.25
N ALA A 49 10.05 7.40 6.13
CA ALA A 49 10.33 6.09 5.55
C ALA A 49 11.14 5.22 6.51
N GLU A 50 12.17 5.78 7.16
CA GLU A 50 12.93 5.06 8.18
C GLU A 50 12.07 4.65 9.39
N ALA A 51 11.17 5.53 9.83
CA ALA A 51 10.27 5.23 10.94
C ALA A 51 9.29 4.10 10.59
N VAL A 52 8.68 4.15 9.40
CA VAL A 52 7.79 3.10 8.90
C VAL A 52 8.55 1.78 8.72
N ALA A 53 9.77 1.82 8.16
CA ALA A 53 10.58 0.63 7.98
C ALA A 53 10.87 -0.08 9.31
N ARG A 54 11.15 0.67 10.40
CA ARG A 54 11.31 0.10 11.73
C ARG A 54 10.02 -0.53 12.27
N LEU A 55 8.86 0.10 12.04
CA LEU A 55 7.57 -0.46 12.45
C LEU A 55 7.28 -1.77 11.71
N VAL A 56 7.50 -1.80 10.39
CA VAL A 56 7.32 -2.99 9.56
C VAL A 56 8.28 -4.09 10.01
N ALA A 57 9.55 -3.78 10.27
CA ALA A 57 10.52 -4.75 10.80
C ALA A 57 10.02 -5.38 12.12
N GLY A 58 9.49 -4.58 13.03
CA GLY A 58 8.92 -5.08 14.29
C GLY A 58 7.72 -6.01 14.07
N VAL A 59 6.86 -5.72 13.11
CA VAL A 59 5.74 -6.59 12.73
C VAL A 59 6.24 -7.91 12.13
N VAL A 60 7.20 -7.84 11.19
CA VAL A 60 7.83 -9.01 10.56
C VAL A 60 8.45 -9.92 11.63
N GLN A 61 9.29 -9.38 12.51
CA GLN A 61 9.93 -10.13 13.59
C GLN A 61 8.90 -10.82 14.50
N ALA A 62 7.79 -10.14 14.82
CA ALA A 62 6.72 -10.73 15.63
C ALA A 62 6.00 -11.89 14.91
N LEU A 63 5.85 -11.82 13.59
CA LEU A 63 5.28 -12.91 12.79
C LEU A 63 6.25 -14.10 12.66
N GLU A 64 7.53 -13.83 12.43
CA GLU A 64 8.59 -14.85 12.36
C GLU A 64 8.73 -15.60 13.69
N ALA A 65 8.71 -14.89 14.82
CA ALA A 65 8.75 -15.50 16.15
C ALA A 65 7.58 -16.47 16.42
N ARG A 66 6.45 -16.28 15.72
CA ARG A 66 5.28 -17.17 15.78
C ARG A 66 5.32 -18.28 14.72
N GLY A 67 6.41 -18.39 13.96
CA GLY A 67 6.62 -19.42 12.94
C GLY A 67 5.79 -19.22 11.68
N HIS A 68 5.29 -18.01 11.42
CA HIS A 68 4.30 -17.81 10.36
C HIS A 68 4.91 -17.71 8.94
N VAL A 69 6.08 -17.09 8.72
CA VAL A 69 6.60 -16.82 7.36
C VAL A 69 8.12 -16.55 7.36
N ILE A 70 8.81 -16.78 6.22
CA ILE A 70 10.10 -16.14 5.88
C ILE A 70 9.77 -14.96 4.96
N ILE A 71 10.00 -13.73 5.43
CA ILE A 71 9.61 -12.53 4.70
C ILE A 71 10.80 -12.00 3.91
N ASP A 72 10.60 -11.71 2.62
CA ASP A 72 11.59 -11.02 1.80
C ASP A 72 11.83 -9.61 2.37
N GLU A 73 13.03 -9.36 2.90
CA GLU A 73 13.38 -8.09 3.55
C GLU A 73 13.81 -6.99 2.56
N THR A 74 13.80 -7.23 1.25
CA THR A 74 14.22 -6.22 0.26
C THR A 74 13.39 -4.94 0.29
N TRP A 75 12.20 -4.96 0.91
CA TRP A 75 11.39 -3.78 1.16
C TRP A 75 12.13 -2.70 1.96
N ASN A 76 13.11 -3.07 2.80
CA ASN A 76 13.86 -2.11 3.63
C ASN A 76 14.86 -1.26 2.83
N GLN A 77 15.10 -1.60 1.56
CA GLN A 77 15.98 -0.87 0.64
C GLN A 77 15.19 0.05 -0.32
N LEU A 78 13.86 0.03 -0.24
CA LEU A 78 13.01 0.82 -1.11
C LEU A 78 13.14 2.31 -0.79
N ASP A 79 13.10 3.14 -1.83
CA ASP A 79 12.99 4.59 -1.65
C ASP A 79 11.64 4.95 -0.98
N PRO A 80 11.51 6.13 -0.35
CA PRO A 80 10.30 6.49 0.40
C PRO A 80 8.99 6.30 -0.38
N ARG A 81 8.98 6.60 -1.68
CA ARG A 81 7.79 6.47 -2.50
C ARG A 81 7.41 5.01 -2.69
N SER A 82 8.37 4.18 -3.08
CA SER A 82 8.17 2.75 -3.29
C SER A 82 7.80 2.03 -1.99
N LEU A 83 8.44 2.39 -0.88
CA LEU A 83 8.09 1.88 0.45
C LEU A 83 6.63 2.18 0.80
N SER A 84 6.16 3.41 0.59
CA SER A 84 4.77 3.77 0.90
C SER A 84 3.76 2.89 0.16
N TYR A 85 3.92 2.69 -1.15
CA TYR A 85 3.01 1.82 -1.90
C TYR A 85 3.14 0.35 -1.50
N HIS A 86 4.34 -0.12 -1.19
CA HIS A 86 4.56 -1.49 -0.71
C HIS A 86 3.84 -1.73 0.62
N VAL A 87 3.96 -0.81 1.57
CA VAL A 87 3.29 -0.90 2.87
C VAL A 87 1.77 -0.82 2.70
N ALA A 88 1.26 0.16 1.94
CA ALA A 88 -0.17 0.29 1.65
C ALA A 88 -0.77 -0.98 1.02
N ALA A 89 -0.04 -1.64 0.10
CA ALA A 89 -0.47 -2.89 -0.53
C ALA A 89 -0.47 -4.08 0.45
N SER A 90 0.46 -4.08 1.41
CA SER A 90 0.66 -5.19 2.36
C SER A 90 -0.22 -5.08 3.61
N LEU A 91 -0.79 -3.91 3.89
CA LEU A 91 -1.66 -3.70 5.04
C LEU A 91 -2.95 -4.53 4.92
N PRO A 92 -3.40 -5.19 6.02
CA PRO A 92 -4.71 -5.81 6.11
C PRO A 92 -5.80 -4.73 6.29
N ALA A 93 -6.00 -3.93 5.25
CA ALA A 93 -6.90 -2.78 5.22
C ALA A 93 -8.20 -3.09 4.45
N THR A 94 -9.24 -2.30 4.70
CA THR A 94 -10.44 -2.25 3.85
C THR A 94 -10.15 -1.44 2.58
N ASP A 95 -11.01 -1.57 1.57
CA ASP A 95 -10.85 -0.79 0.33
C ASP A 95 -11.00 0.71 0.57
N ASP A 96 -11.83 1.13 1.53
CA ASP A 96 -11.94 2.54 1.92
C ASP A 96 -10.61 3.09 2.46
N VAL A 97 -9.89 2.31 3.29
CA VAL A 97 -8.57 2.70 3.81
C VAL A 97 -7.51 2.68 2.71
N ARG A 98 -7.56 1.70 1.79
CA ARG A 98 -6.65 1.69 0.62
C ARG A 98 -6.89 2.91 -0.27
N GLN A 99 -8.14 3.28 -0.49
CA GLN A 99 -8.52 4.45 -1.27
C GLN A 99 -8.09 5.74 -0.55
N GLU A 100 -8.28 5.84 0.77
CA GLU A 100 -7.76 6.94 1.59
C GLU A 100 -6.25 7.13 1.38
N LEU A 101 -5.47 6.06 1.53
CA LEU A 101 -4.02 6.09 1.32
C LEU A 101 -3.64 6.50 -0.12
N LEU A 102 -4.38 6.02 -1.12
CA LEU A 102 -4.16 6.36 -2.53
C LEU A 102 -4.41 7.85 -2.82
N GLU A 103 -5.34 8.47 -2.11
CA GLU A 103 -5.73 9.87 -2.28
C GLU A 103 -4.79 10.87 -1.59
N ILE A 104 -3.99 10.43 -0.62
CA ILE A 104 -3.00 11.29 0.04
C ILE A 104 -2.01 11.85 -0.99
N LEU A 105 -1.80 13.16 -0.95
CA LEU A 105 -1.15 13.90 -2.03
C LEU A 105 0.37 13.69 -2.09
N ASP A 106 1.04 13.58 -0.94
CA ASP A 106 2.49 13.45 -0.85
C ASP A 106 2.93 12.19 -0.09
N VAL A 107 4.15 11.73 -0.40
CA VAL A 107 4.71 10.49 0.14
C VAL A 107 4.86 10.54 1.66
N ALA A 108 5.33 11.66 2.22
CA ALA A 108 5.57 11.79 3.65
C ALA A 108 4.27 11.71 4.46
N SER A 109 3.21 12.37 4.00
CA SER A 109 1.87 12.29 4.59
C SER A 109 1.31 10.87 4.52
N ARG A 110 1.52 10.16 3.40
CA ARG A 110 1.08 8.77 3.24
C ARG A 110 1.81 7.83 4.20
N LEU A 111 3.14 7.93 4.29
CA LEU A 111 3.96 7.17 5.25
C LEU A 111 3.54 7.44 6.71
N ARG A 112 3.20 8.69 7.05
CA ARG A 112 2.72 9.02 8.40
C ARG A 112 1.41 8.30 8.71
N ARG A 113 0.47 8.31 7.76
CA ARG A 113 -0.81 7.60 7.91
C ARG A 113 -0.61 6.09 8.04
N GLU A 114 0.30 5.52 7.26
CA GLU A 114 0.67 4.11 7.35
C GLU A 114 1.27 3.77 8.72
N ALA A 115 2.14 4.63 9.27
CA ALA A 115 2.69 4.44 10.62
C ALA A 115 1.57 4.39 11.68
N GLU A 116 0.59 5.29 11.61
CA GLU A 116 -0.57 5.29 12.51
C GLU A 116 -1.37 3.98 12.42
N LEU A 117 -1.62 3.50 11.19
CA LEU A 117 -2.34 2.25 10.95
C LEU A 117 -1.55 1.05 11.50
N LEU A 118 -0.24 0.98 11.24
CA LEU A 118 0.64 -0.08 11.75
C LEU A 118 0.65 -0.12 13.29
N MET A 119 0.75 1.05 13.94
CA MET A 119 0.70 1.14 15.39
C MET A 119 -0.65 0.71 15.96
N SER A 120 -1.75 1.02 15.26
CA SER A 120 -3.09 0.57 15.65
C SER A 120 -3.23 -0.96 15.58
N ILE A 121 -2.76 -1.57 14.48
CA ILE A 121 -2.76 -3.03 14.29
C ILE A 121 -1.92 -3.71 15.37
N HIS A 122 -0.73 -3.17 15.67
CA HIS A 122 0.13 -3.72 16.70
C HIS A 122 -0.54 -3.75 18.08
N ARG A 123 -1.24 -2.66 18.45
CA ARG A 123 -1.97 -2.59 19.73
C ARG A 123 -3.06 -3.67 19.82
N ILE A 124 -3.87 -3.81 18.77
CA ILE A 124 -4.94 -4.82 18.71
C ILE A 124 -4.34 -6.23 18.81
N GLY A 125 -3.22 -6.49 18.12
CA GLY A 125 -2.54 -7.80 18.15
C GLY A 125 -1.92 -8.14 19.50
N VAL A 126 -1.51 -7.15 20.29
CA VAL A 126 -1.02 -7.33 21.67
C VAL A 126 -2.18 -7.61 22.62
N GLU A 127 -3.27 -6.86 22.54
CA GLU A 127 -4.46 -7.06 23.38
C GLU A 127 -5.11 -8.43 23.14
N ALA A 128 -5.21 -8.86 21.88
CA ALA A 128 -5.77 -10.17 21.53
C ALA A 128 -4.88 -11.36 21.92
N GLY A 129 -3.57 -11.16 22.08
CA GLY A 129 -2.62 -12.19 22.51
C GLY A 129 -2.41 -12.29 24.02
N ALA A 130 -3.00 -11.38 24.80
CA ALA A 130 -2.92 -11.32 26.26
C ALA A 130 -4.16 -11.94 26.98
N ALA A 131 -5.09 -12.51 26.21
CA ALA A 131 -6.28 -13.24 26.69
C ALA A 131 -6.12 -14.75 26.44
#